data_AF-A0A956NCE0-F1
#
_entry.id   AF-A0A956NCE0-F1
#
_cell.length_a   1.000
_cell.length_b   1.000
_cell.length_c   1.000
_cell.angle_alpha   90.00
_cell.angle_beta   90.00
_cell.angle_gamma   90.00
#
_symmetry.space_group_name_H-M   'P 1'
#
loop_
_entity.id
_entity.type
_entity.pdbx_description
1 polymer ?
#
loop_
_entity_poly.entity_id
_entity_poly.type
_entity_poly.pdbx_seq_one_letter_code
_entity_poly.pdbx_strand_id
1 'polypeptide(L)'
;MYANARSRVIRFTAALVVLCIQLSPTVSGAEAGSDWWGGFAPPSSGGQGLDGPVRALLDTGGILIAGGEFTNAGGISANHVAEWNGSSWEPFGSGTDGTVTSLLSFGGGVVAAGEFSLAGGVGASNVAFWDGAAWSALGGGVNGVVEALASFQGLLIAGGRFTEAGGVSAPYLAAWDGAEWFDLGAGLNGWVFALSTYGDALAVGGWFTSSNGGGIRITSWDGSTWSAPFGPVNGPIWGLTRWPLGSPDALVSTGFFEISGGAATNSIAAWNGSDWYPVGGGMNGLANCAASHFGRLFAGGSFDLADGLPAAGVALWTGDGWEGLGTGIDGHVRALTSHQSSLYVGGDFTEAGGMPSSYIARWDGQVPSDVPDGPDRGPDRWAEDGSPRLLAVPNPVRGGESVEFRLQLPGDGGERHVRLAVFDVHGRQVAAVLDRPMSVGTHRIRWDGSSDDGAVLPSGSYFARLEVAGQVTTTKVERLGAPVQKR
;
A
#
# COMPACT_ATOMS: atom_id res chain seq x y z
N MET A 1 -2.92 15.25 -99.38
CA MET A 1 -4.00 14.84 -98.47
C MET A 1 -3.79 15.53 -97.14
N TYR A 2 -4.82 16.25 -96.67
CA TYR A 2 -5.05 16.85 -95.34
C TYR A 2 -3.95 17.76 -94.75
N ALA A 3 -4.10 19.10 -94.75
CA ALA A 3 -5.06 19.95 -94.05
C ALA A 3 -4.76 20.19 -92.55
N ASN A 4 -4.59 21.48 -92.23
CA ASN A 4 -5.12 22.22 -91.07
C ASN A 4 -5.09 21.57 -89.67
N ALA A 5 -4.55 22.28 -88.68
CA ALA A 5 -5.32 23.28 -87.92
C ALA A 5 -4.55 23.77 -86.69
N ARG A 6 -4.66 25.08 -86.42
CA ARG A 6 -4.29 25.71 -85.15
C ARG A 6 -5.21 25.22 -84.03
N SER A 7 -4.69 25.02 -82.82
CA SER A 7 -5.50 25.15 -81.61
C SER A 7 -4.70 25.80 -80.48
N ARG A 8 -5.32 26.87 -79.96
CA ARG A 8 -4.91 27.62 -78.77
C ARG A 8 -5.21 26.75 -77.55
N VAL A 9 -4.24 26.60 -76.65
CA VAL A 9 -4.51 26.07 -75.31
C VAL A 9 -4.80 27.25 -74.39
N ILE A 10 -6.07 27.39 -74.06
CA ILE A 10 -6.60 28.20 -72.97
C ILE A 10 -6.14 27.52 -71.66
N ARG A 11 -5.40 28.21 -70.81
CA ARG A 11 -5.21 27.79 -69.41
C ARG A 11 -6.27 28.46 -68.57
N PHE A 12 -7.28 27.68 -68.18
CA PHE A 12 -8.23 28.06 -67.14
C PHE A 12 -7.53 27.99 -65.77
N THR A 13 -7.69 29.07 -65.02
CA THR A 13 -7.40 29.20 -63.59
C THR A 13 -8.25 28.19 -62.82
N ALA A 14 -7.62 27.22 -62.17
CA ALA A 14 -8.29 26.34 -61.21
C ALA A 14 -7.82 26.77 -59.80
N ALA A 15 -8.76 27.34 -59.04
CA ALA A 15 -8.57 27.65 -57.63
C ALA A 15 -8.40 26.33 -56.86
N LEU A 16 -7.30 26.22 -56.12
CA LEU A 16 -7.04 25.11 -55.22
C LEU A 16 -7.96 25.24 -54.01
N VAL A 17 -9.08 24.51 -54.00
CA VAL A 17 -9.85 24.26 -52.79
C VAL A 17 -9.09 23.18 -52.01
N VAL A 18 -8.39 23.58 -50.96
CA VAL A 18 -7.80 22.64 -49.99
C VAL A 18 -8.96 22.09 -49.15
N LEU A 19 -9.41 20.89 -49.50
CA LEU A 19 -10.27 20.09 -48.65
C LEU A 19 -9.40 19.52 -47.52
N CYS A 20 -9.42 20.17 -46.34
CA CYS A 20 -8.88 19.58 -45.11
C CYS A 20 -9.73 18.38 -44.71
N ILE A 21 -9.38 17.19 -45.20
CA ILE A 21 -9.81 15.94 -44.59
C ILE A 21 -9.01 15.82 -43.30
N GLN A 22 -9.66 16.10 -42.15
CA GLN A 22 -9.13 15.64 -40.87
C GLN A 22 -9.16 14.12 -40.88
N LEU A 23 -8.00 13.52 -41.14
CA LEU A 23 -7.75 12.14 -40.78
C LEU A 23 -7.68 12.13 -39.25
N SER A 24 -8.75 11.67 -38.59
CA SER A 24 -8.65 11.21 -37.21
C SER A 24 -7.56 10.14 -37.20
N PRO A 25 -6.50 10.27 -36.39
CA PRO A 25 -5.56 9.17 -36.25
C PRO A 25 -6.35 7.98 -35.72
N THR A 26 -6.33 6.90 -36.50
CA THR A 26 -6.61 5.56 -36.01
C THR A 26 -5.74 5.35 -34.77
N VAL A 27 -6.35 5.05 -33.63
CA VAL A 27 -5.64 4.63 -32.43
C VAL A 27 -4.91 3.32 -32.77
N SER A 28 -3.63 3.42 -33.08
CA SER A 28 -2.72 2.29 -33.02
C SER A 28 -2.46 1.99 -31.54
N GLY A 29 -2.64 0.73 -31.14
CA GLY A 29 -2.27 0.27 -29.81
C GLY A 29 -0.76 0.38 -29.55
N ALA A 30 -0.41 0.39 -28.25
CA ALA A 30 0.93 0.39 -27.63
C ALA A 30 1.77 1.66 -27.90
N GLU A 31 2.31 2.37 -26.90
CA GLU A 31 2.96 1.90 -25.67
C GLU A 31 2.48 2.69 -24.43
N ALA A 32 2.10 1.98 -23.36
CA ALA A 32 2.13 2.58 -22.02
C ALA A 32 3.61 2.83 -21.68
N GLY A 33 3.99 4.09 -21.48
CA GLY A 33 5.35 4.43 -21.02
C GLY A 33 5.63 3.67 -19.73
N SER A 34 6.71 2.88 -19.69
CA SER A 34 6.96 1.96 -18.59
C SER A 34 7.30 2.75 -17.31
N ASP A 35 6.31 2.95 -16.44
CA ASP A 35 6.45 3.50 -15.08
C ASP A 35 7.39 2.65 -14.17
N TRP A 36 7.80 1.49 -14.68
CA TRP A 36 8.82 0.64 -14.08
C TRP A 36 10.21 1.17 -14.40
N TRP A 37 11.03 1.36 -13.35
CA TRP A 37 12.36 1.90 -13.53
C TRP A 37 13.32 0.83 -14.06
N GLY A 38 13.56 0.87 -15.37
CA GLY A 38 14.44 -0.08 -16.06
C GLY A 38 15.91 -0.06 -15.65
N GLY A 39 16.35 0.84 -14.76
CA GLY A 39 17.72 0.89 -14.22
C GLY A 39 17.92 0.09 -12.93
N PHE A 40 16.85 -0.24 -12.20
CA PHE A 40 16.95 -0.91 -10.90
C PHE A 40 17.33 -2.39 -11.03
N ALA A 41 16.90 -3.04 -12.11
CA ALA A 41 16.89 -4.50 -12.21
C ALA A 41 17.22 -5.15 -13.58
N PRO A 42 17.80 -4.50 -14.62
CA PRO A 42 17.96 -5.15 -15.91
C PRO A 42 19.11 -6.18 -15.91
N PRO A 43 18.93 -7.42 -16.38
CA PRO A 43 20.02 -8.31 -16.72
C PRO A 43 20.59 -7.97 -18.10
N SER A 44 21.90 -8.24 -18.22
CA SER A 44 22.73 -8.24 -19.44
C SER A 44 23.34 -6.91 -19.91
N SER A 45 24.11 -6.27 -19.02
CA SER A 45 25.43 -5.62 -19.30
C SER A 45 25.84 -4.59 -18.21
N GLY A 46 25.35 -4.75 -16.98
CA GLY A 46 25.71 -3.91 -15.83
C GLY A 46 24.57 -3.50 -14.89
N GLY A 47 23.43 -4.21 -14.89
CA GLY A 47 22.31 -3.88 -14.01
C GLY A 47 22.41 -4.45 -12.59
N GLN A 48 21.68 -3.81 -11.68
CA GLN A 48 21.73 -3.96 -10.23
C GLN A 48 20.70 -4.99 -9.68
N GLY A 49 20.45 -6.11 -10.37
CA GLY A 49 19.49 -7.13 -9.92
C GLY A 49 20.04 -8.08 -8.84
N LEU A 50 19.21 -8.97 -8.29
CA LEU A 50 19.64 -10.05 -7.39
C LEU A 50 19.67 -11.40 -8.12
N ASP A 51 20.35 -12.40 -7.58
CA ASP A 51 20.47 -13.76 -8.18
C ASP A 51 19.48 -14.79 -7.60
N GLY A 52 18.58 -14.38 -6.71
CA GLY A 52 17.55 -15.23 -6.15
C GLY A 52 16.35 -14.45 -5.59
N PRO A 53 15.26 -15.16 -5.26
CA PRO A 53 14.04 -14.57 -4.73
C PRO A 53 14.23 -13.59 -3.58
N VAL A 54 13.52 -12.47 -3.64
CA VAL A 54 13.37 -11.54 -2.52
C VAL A 54 12.10 -11.89 -1.75
N ARG A 55 12.25 -12.19 -0.45
CA ARG A 55 11.13 -12.59 0.43
C ARG A 55 10.69 -11.46 1.36
N ALA A 56 11.59 -10.54 1.70
CA ALA A 56 11.34 -9.41 2.58
C ALA A 56 11.96 -8.12 2.03
N LEU A 57 11.25 -7.01 2.23
CA LEU A 57 11.73 -5.66 1.95
C LEU A 57 11.44 -4.77 3.16
N LEU A 58 12.42 -3.97 3.57
CA LEU A 58 12.31 -3.07 4.71
C LEU A 58 12.87 -1.69 4.34
N ASP A 59 12.06 -0.64 4.54
CA ASP A 59 12.56 0.73 4.58
C ASP A 59 12.97 1.09 6.01
N THR A 60 14.16 1.68 6.16
CA THR A 60 14.71 2.13 7.45
C THR A 60 14.87 3.65 7.53
N GLY A 61 14.09 4.41 6.74
CA GLY A 61 14.17 5.87 6.71
C GLY A 61 15.26 6.40 5.78
N GLY A 62 15.41 5.79 4.60
CA GLY A 62 16.34 6.24 3.56
C GLY A 62 17.24 5.13 3.00
N ILE A 63 17.30 3.98 3.67
CA ILE A 63 17.97 2.76 3.17
C ILE A 63 16.91 1.68 2.99
N LEU A 64 16.88 1.07 1.80
CA LEU A 64 16.06 -0.10 1.51
C LEU A 64 16.89 -1.37 1.76
N ILE A 65 16.38 -2.27 2.58
CA ILE A 65 17.02 -3.57 2.86
C ILE A 65 16.18 -4.66 2.20
N ALA A 66 16.85 -5.54 1.46
CA ALA A 66 16.26 -6.74 0.88
C ALA A 66 16.74 -7.98 1.63
N GLY A 67 15.81 -8.88 1.95
CA GLY A 67 16.06 -10.20 2.53
C GLY A 67 15.48 -11.28 1.63
N GLY A 68 16.17 -12.41 1.46
CA GLY A 68 15.70 -13.47 0.60
C GLY A 68 16.63 -14.66 0.46
N GLU A 69 16.58 -15.31 -0.70
CA GLU A 69 17.34 -16.52 -1.04
C GLU A 69 18.62 -16.22 -1.83
N PHE A 70 18.85 -14.97 -2.21
CA PHE A 70 19.97 -14.54 -3.04
C PHE A 70 21.32 -14.64 -2.33
N THR A 71 22.39 -14.78 -3.11
CA THR A 71 23.80 -14.73 -2.66
C THR A 71 24.61 -13.64 -3.37
N ASN A 72 24.01 -12.98 -4.35
CA ASN A 72 24.57 -11.86 -5.09
C ASN A 72 23.53 -10.74 -5.26
N ALA A 73 23.97 -9.50 -5.10
CA ALA A 73 23.15 -8.30 -5.36
C ALA A 73 23.98 -7.31 -6.16
N GLY A 74 23.52 -6.90 -7.35
CA GLY A 74 24.22 -5.95 -8.20
C GLY A 74 25.67 -6.31 -8.57
N GLY A 75 25.98 -7.61 -8.65
CA GLY A 75 27.31 -8.11 -9.00
C GLY A 75 28.26 -8.29 -7.81
N ILE A 76 27.86 -7.88 -6.60
CA ILE A 76 28.64 -8.11 -5.37
C ILE A 76 28.08 -9.30 -4.58
N SER A 77 28.94 -9.98 -3.81
CA SER A 77 28.49 -11.04 -2.89
C SER A 77 27.73 -10.41 -1.73
N ALA A 78 26.49 -10.86 -1.53
CA ALA A 78 25.62 -10.46 -0.45
C ALA A 78 24.76 -11.66 -0.04
N ASN A 79 25.05 -12.24 1.12
CA ASN A 79 24.43 -13.50 1.54
C ASN A 79 23.07 -13.23 2.20
N HIS A 80 21.99 -13.41 1.43
CA HIS A 80 20.59 -13.39 1.85
C HIS A 80 20.05 -12.07 2.43
N VAL A 81 20.91 -11.08 2.69
CA VAL A 81 20.55 -9.72 3.09
C VAL A 81 21.49 -8.72 2.41
N ALA A 82 20.91 -7.69 1.80
CA ALA A 82 21.63 -6.60 1.13
C ALA A 82 20.91 -5.27 1.36
N GLU A 83 21.65 -4.17 1.31
CA GLU A 83 21.09 -2.83 1.38
C GLU A 83 21.28 -2.06 0.08
N TRP A 84 20.29 -1.23 -0.25
CA TRP A 84 20.32 -0.33 -1.38
C TRP A 84 20.47 1.11 -0.87
N ASN A 85 21.57 1.74 -1.25
CA ASN A 85 21.93 3.10 -0.82
C ASN A 85 21.34 4.22 -1.70
N GLY A 86 20.50 3.87 -2.69
CA GLY A 86 19.98 4.80 -3.70
C GLY A 86 20.68 4.70 -5.06
N SER A 87 21.86 4.09 -5.13
CA SER A 87 22.68 4.01 -6.35
C SER A 87 23.26 2.61 -6.64
N SER A 88 23.58 1.83 -5.61
CA SER A 88 24.11 0.48 -5.73
C SER A 88 23.67 -0.39 -4.55
N TRP A 89 23.70 -1.71 -4.76
CA TRP A 89 23.63 -2.66 -3.66
C TRP A 89 24.94 -2.72 -2.89
N GLU A 90 24.81 -2.87 -1.58
CA GLU A 90 25.91 -3.10 -0.64
C GLU A 90 25.59 -4.33 0.24
N PRO A 91 26.60 -5.08 0.68
CA PRO A 91 26.39 -6.25 1.53
C PRO A 91 26.01 -5.80 2.94
N PHE A 92 24.99 -6.42 3.54
CA PHE A 92 24.55 -6.07 4.90
C PHE A 92 25.36 -6.88 5.94
N GLY A 93 26.58 -6.41 6.21
CA GLY A 93 27.59 -7.18 6.91
C GLY A 93 27.99 -8.43 6.10
N SER A 94 28.27 -9.56 6.77
CA SER A 94 28.50 -10.84 6.08
C SER A 94 27.22 -11.60 5.72
N GLY A 95 26.05 -11.07 6.09
CA GLY A 95 24.75 -11.72 5.91
C GLY A 95 24.54 -12.95 6.79
N THR A 96 23.64 -13.82 6.36
CA THR A 96 23.29 -15.10 7.01
C THR A 96 23.76 -16.30 6.17
N ASP A 97 23.69 -17.52 6.72
CA ASP A 97 23.98 -18.77 5.99
C ASP A 97 22.75 -19.41 5.34
N GLY A 98 21.59 -18.77 5.44
CA GLY A 98 20.34 -19.23 4.86
C GLY A 98 19.31 -18.11 4.71
N THR A 99 18.15 -18.48 4.20
CA THR A 99 17.10 -17.58 3.72
C THR A 99 16.59 -16.62 4.80
N VAL A 100 16.47 -15.34 4.44
CA VAL A 100 15.78 -14.35 5.26
C VAL A 100 14.37 -14.11 4.71
N THR A 101 13.37 -14.41 5.51
CA THR A 101 11.93 -14.33 5.15
C THR A 101 11.25 -13.10 5.74
N SER A 102 11.83 -12.50 6.78
CA SER A 102 11.26 -11.33 7.46
C SER A 102 12.35 -10.40 7.97
N LEU A 103 12.10 -9.09 7.86
CA LEU A 103 12.98 -8.01 8.30
C LEU A 103 12.16 -7.00 9.10
N LEU A 104 12.70 -6.50 10.21
CA LEU A 104 12.04 -5.49 11.04
C LEU A 104 13.04 -4.53 11.68
N SER A 105 12.74 -3.23 11.67
CA SER A 105 13.44 -2.26 12.51
C SER A 105 12.99 -2.41 13.97
N PHE A 106 13.91 -2.70 14.89
CA PHE A 106 13.62 -2.88 16.31
C PHE A 106 14.82 -2.47 17.16
N GLY A 107 14.60 -1.83 18.32
CA GLY A 107 15.69 -1.53 19.26
C GLY A 107 16.83 -0.65 18.71
N GLY A 108 16.59 0.12 17.65
CA GLY A 108 17.63 0.94 16.99
C GLY A 108 18.48 0.22 15.95
N GLY A 109 18.18 -1.06 15.67
CA GLY A 109 18.83 -1.85 14.62
C GLY A 109 17.82 -2.61 13.77
N VAL A 110 18.29 -3.65 13.09
CA VAL A 110 17.49 -4.50 12.20
C VAL A 110 17.48 -5.93 12.71
N VAL A 111 16.29 -6.51 12.83
CA VAL A 111 16.11 -7.93 13.08
C VAL A 111 15.91 -8.62 11.74
N ALA A 112 16.73 -9.64 11.46
CA ALA A 112 16.53 -10.57 10.36
C ALA A 112 16.05 -11.91 10.92
N ALA A 113 15.02 -12.48 10.31
CA ALA A 113 14.50 -13.78 10.68
C ALA A 113 14.18 -14.62 9.44
N GLY A 114 14.27 -15.95 9.59
CA GLY A 114 14.03 -16.87 8.49
C GLY A 114 14.51 -18.28 8.78
N GLU A 115 15.17 -18.90 7.82
CA GLU A 115 15.70 -20.27 7.89
C GLU A 115 17.24 -20.21 7.79
N PHE A 116 17.89 -20.02 8.94
CA PHE A 116 19.36 -19.91 9.00
C PHE A 116 19.88 -20.32 10.39
N SER A 117 21.17 -20.66 10.45
CA SER A 117 21.85 -21.08 11.69
C SER A 117 22.97 -20.12 12.11
N LEU A 118 23.44 -19.28 11.18
CA LEU A 118 24.51 -18.32 11.39
C LEU A 118 24.11 -16.94 10.84
N ALA A 119 24.51 -15.88 11.55
CA ALA A 119 24.49 -14.50 11.07
C ALA A 119 25.84 -13.85 11.39
N GLY A 120 26.53 -13.30 10.39
CA GLY A 120 27.88 -12.76 10.58
C GLY A 120 28.91 -13.78 11.11
N GLY A 121 28.67 -15.08 10.89
CA GLY A 121 29.48 -16.18 11.44
C GLY A 121 29.19 -16.51 12.92
N VAL A 122 28.26 -15.80 13.56
CA VAL A 122 27.80 -16.07 14.93
C VAL A 122 26.60 -17.02 14.87
N GLY A 123 26.56 -18.02 15.76
CA GLY A 123 25.41 -18.92 15.92
C GLY A 123 24.15 -18.16 16.28
N ALA A 124 23.18 -18.12 15.38
CA ALA A 124 21.90 -17.43 15.54
C ALA A 124 20.79 -18.29 14.92
N SER A 125 20.00 -18.96 15.76
CA SER A 125 18.96 -19.88 15.30
C SER A 125 17.73 -19.13 14.81
N ASN A 126 17.65 -18.94 13.49
CA ASN A 126 16.50 -18.39 12.74
C ASN A 126 16.11 -16.92 13.05
N VAL A 127 16.76 -16.27 14.02
CA VAL A 127 16.56 -14.85 14.35
C VAL A 127 17.90 -14.24 14.77
N ALA A 128 18.27 -13.12 14.15
CA ALA A 128 19.48 -12.37 14.44
C ALA A 128 19.21 -10.87 14.46
N PHE A 129 20.01 -10.14 15.23
CA PHE A 129 19.95 -8.68 15.35
C PHE A 129 21.24 -8.05 14.80
N TRP A 130 21.07 -7.03 13.96
CA TRP A 130 22.12 -6.17 13.44
C TRP A 130 22.07 -4.82 14.15
N ASP A 131 23.15 -4.46 14.83
CA ASP A 131 23.26 -3.22 15.61
C ASP A 131 23.78 -2.02 14.81
N GLY A 132 24.01 -2.18 13.50
CA GLY A 132 24.67 -1.21 12.64
C GLY A 132 26.14 -1.52 12.35
N ALA A 133 26.74 -2.47 13.05
CA ALA A 133 28.14 -2.87 12.87
C ALA A 133 28.36 -4.39 12.90
N ALA A 134 27.60 -5.13 13.70
CA ALA A 134 27.76 -6.56 13.88
C ALA A 134 26.41 -7.28 14.03
N TRP A 135 26.42 -8.55 13.62
CA TRP A 135 25.33 -9.48 13.88
C TRP A 135 25.48 -10.10 15.27
N SER A 136 24.36 -10.27 15.95
CA SER A 136 24.25 -10.99 17.23
C SER A 136 23.02 -11.89 17.23
N ALA A 137 23.07 -12.97 17.99
CA ALA A 137 21.89 -13.79 18.25
C ALA A 137 20.92 -13.10 19.22
N LEU A 138 19.62 -13.36 19.06
CA LEU A 138 18.62 -12.96 20.05
C LEU A 138 18.30 -14.14 20.97
N GLY A 139 18.93 -14.15 22.15
CA GLY A 139 18.80 -15.24 23.12
C GLY A 139 19.21 -16.59 22.50
N GLY A 140 18.41 -17.63 22.74
CA GLY A 140 18.59 -18.95 22.11
C GLY A 140 18.00 -19.08 20.70
N GLY A 141 17.43 -18.02 20.13
CA GLY A 141 16.69 -18.06 18.86
C GLY A 141 15.43 -18.93 18.94
N VAL A 142 14.98 -19.44 17.79
CA VAL A 142 13.81 -20.34 17.69
C VAL A 142 14.15 -21.61 16.90
N ASN A 143 13.37 -22.68 17.11
CA ASN A 143 13.65 -24.00 16.53
C ASN A 143 13.04 -24.27 15.15
N GLY A 144 12.53 -23.24 14.46
CA GLY A 144 11.93 -23.35 13.13
C GLY A 144 11.86 -22.00 12.42
N VAL A 145 11.36 -22.02 11.18
CA VAL A 145 11.31 -20.82 10.33
C VAL A 145 10.40 -19.76 10.94
N VAL A 146 10.90 -18.53 11.07
CA VAL A 146 10.09 -17.35 11.38
C VAL A 146 9.58 -16.78 10.06
N GLU A 147 8.30 -16.49 9.96
CA GLU A 147 7.66 -15.99 8.72
C GLU A 147 7.25 -14.52 8.86
N ALA A 148 6.99 -14.06 10.08
CA ALA A 148 6.58 -12.69 10.36
C ALA A 148 7.25 -12.14 11.62
N LEU A 149 7.60 -10.86 11.56
CA LEU A 149 8.07 -10.07 12.69
C LEU A 149 7.17 -8.84 12.86
N ALA A 150 6.91 -8.45 14.11
CA ALA A 150 6.30 -7.16 14.43
C ALA A 150 6.87 -6.61 15.73
N SER A 151 6.82 -5.28 15.89
CA SER A 151 7.03 -4.66 17.20
C SER A 151 5.68 -4.27 17.81
N PHE A 152 5.49 -4.60 19.08
CA PHE A 152 4.27 -4.26 19.80
C PHE A 152 4.58 -3.99 21.27
N GLN A 153 4.19 -2.82 21.77
CA GLN A 153 4.38 -2.41 23.18
C GLN A 153 5.83 -2.61 23.70
N GLY A 154 6.83 -2.38 22.85
CA GLY A 154 8.26 -2.56 23.19
C GLY A 154 8.79 -3.99 23.05
N LEU A 155 7.92 -4.96 22.74
CA LEU A 155 8.29 -6.33 22.46
C LEU A 155 8.63 -6.51 20.98
N LEU A 156 9.53 -7.45 20.69
CA LEU A 156 9.68 -8.06 19.38
C LEU A 156 8.83 -9.32 19.35
N ILE A 157 7.91 -9.41 18.40
CA ILE A 157 7.02 -10.55 18.21
C ILE A 157 7.50 -11.34 17.00
N ALA A 158 7.70 -12.65 17.18
CA ALA A 158 8.03 -13.58 16.10
C ALA A 158 6.87 -14.55 15.89
N GLY A 159 6.40 -14.66 14.65
CA GLY A 159 5.39 -15.62 14.21
C GLY A 159 5.95 -16.54 13.13
N GLY A 160 5.65 -17.84 13.18
CA GLY A 160 6.17 -18.76 12.17
C GLY A 160 5.80 -20.23 12.38
N ARG A 161 6.71 -21.09 11.92
CA ARG A 161 6.61 -22.57 11.92
C ARG A 161 7.52 -23.21 12.97
N PHE A 162 7.64 -22.59 14.14
CA PHE A 162 8.44 -23.07 15.26
C PHE A 162 7.56 -23.54 16.42
N THR A 163 8.12 -24.35 17.32
CA THR A 163 7.45 -24.80 18.55
C THR A 163 8.11 -24.30 19.82
N GLU A 164 9.36 -23.85 19.73
CA GLU A 164 10.16 -23.38 20.86
C GLU A 164 10.90 -22.08 20.52
N ALA A 165 11.04 -21.20 21.51
CA ALA A 165 11.81 -19.96 21.45
C ALA A 165 12.64 -19.83 22.73
N GLY A 166 13.95 -19.59 22.63
CA GLY A 166 14.83 -19.49 23.80
C GLY A 166 14.84 -20.72 24.72
N GLY A 167 14.45 -21.90 24.21
CA GLY A 167 14.28 -23.13 25.01
C GLY A 167 12.96 -23.23 25.77
N VAL A 168 12.04 -22.27 25.62
CA VAL A 168 10.67 -22.36 26.15
C VAL A 168 9.69 -22.80 25.07
N SER A 169 8.68 -23.59 25.46
CA SER A 169 7.59 -24.00 24.56
C SER A 169 6.70 -22.79 24.26
N ALA A 170 6.77 -22.27 23.04
CA ALA A 170 6.02 -21.13 22.55
C ALA A 170 5.59 -21.40 21.09
N PRO A 171 4.57 -22.25 20.86
CA PRO A 171 4.26 -22.72 19.52
C PRO A 171 3.72 -21.61 18.62
N TYR A 172 4.40 -21.42 17.49
CA TYR A 172 4.05 -20.56 16.36
C TYR A 172 4.08 -19.05 16.62
N LEU A 173 4.10 -18.60 17.88
CA LEU A 173 4.12 -17.21 18.27
C LEU A 173 4.88 -17.03 19.59
N ALA A 174 5.92 -16.19 19.59
CA ALA A 174 6.72 -15.86 20.76
C ALA A 174 7.04 -14.37 20.81
N ALA A 175 7.29 -13.86 22.02
CA ALA A 175 7.72 -12.49 22.24
C ALA A 175 9.10 -12.43 22.89
N TRP A 176 9.86 -11.40 22.55
CA TRP A 176 11.15 -11.06 23.13
C TRP A 176 11.06 -9.69 23.82
N ASP A 177 11.43 -9.64 25.10
CA ASP A 177 11.34 -8.43 25.93
C ASP A 177 12.64 -7.61 25.99
N GLY A 178 13.68 -8.03 25.28
CA GLY A 178 15.03 -7.46 25.37
C GLY A 178 16.02 -8.35 26.11
N ALA A 179 15.56 -9.37 26.83
CA ALA A 179 16.39 -10.30 27.60
C ALA A 179 16.03 -11.77 27.36
N GLU A 180 14.75 -12.11 27.30
CA GLU A 180 14.28 -13.49 27.19
C GLU A 180 13.12 -13.64 26.20
N TRP A 181 13.02 -14.84 25.62
CA TRP A 181 11.87 -15.26 24.83
C TRP A 181 10.79 -15.83 25.76
N PHE A 182 9.53 -15.50 25.52
CA PHE A 182 8.41 -16.05 26.26
C PHE A 182 7.19 -16.32 25.37
N ASP A 183 6.35 -17.26 25.81
CA ASP A 183 5.06 -17.55 25.19
C ASP A 183 4.04 -16.47 25.55
N LEU A 184 3.27 -16.02 24.55
CA LEU A 184 2.16 -15.08 24.75
C LEU A 184 0.85 -15.77 25.17
N GLY A 185 0.84 -17.10 25.26
CA GLY A 185 -0.33 -17.88 25.67
C GLY A 185 -1.45 -17.85 24.64
N ALA A 186 -1.10 -17.72 23.36
CA ALA A 186 -2.06 -17.58 22.26
C ALA A 186 -2.87 -18.86 21.98
N GLY A 187 -2.34 -20.03 22.39
CA GLY A 187 -3.00 -21.33 22.20
C GLY A 187 -3.21 -21.70 20.72
N LEU A 188 -2.31 -21.25 19.84
CA LEU A 188 -2.41 -21.49 18.41
C LEU A 188 -2.10 -22.96 18.07
N ASN A 189 -2.84 -23.52 17.13
CA ASN A 189 -2.63 -24.89 16.63
C ASN A 189 -2.07 -24.94 15.21
N GLY A 190 -1.60 -23.82 14.67
CA GLY A 190 -1.05 -23.73 13.33
C GLY A 190 -0.20 -22.48 13.13
N TRP A 191 0.47 -22.42 11.99
CA TRP A 191 1.50 -21.43 11.68
C TRP A 191 0.97 -20.01 11.63
N VAL A 192 1.82 -19.06 12.02
CA VAL A 192 1.60 -17.63 11.89
C VAL A 192 2.39 -17.12 10.69
N PHE A 193 1.72 -16.40 9.80
CA PHE A 193 2.33 -15.85 8.57
C PHE A 193 2.29 -14.33 8.52
N ALA A 194 1.43 -13.69 9.33
CA ALA A 194 1.26 -12.26 9.29
C ALA A 194 1.09 -11.69 10.70
N LEU A 195 1.78 -10.58 10.94
CA LEU A 195 1.68 -9.79 12.17
C LEU A 195 1.56 -8.33 11.80
N SER A 196 0.59 -7.63 12.37
CA SER A 196 0.46 -6.17 12.23
C SER A 196 -0.16 -5.58 13.47
N THR A 197 0.21 -4.34 13.78
CA THR A 197 -0.55 -3.56 14.76
C THR A 197 -1.87 -3.09 14.15
N TYR A 198 -2.89 -2.96 14.99
CA TYR A 198 -4.18 -2.39 14.65
C TYR A 198 -4.77 -1.70 15.88
N GLY A 199 -4.84 -0.36 15.85
CA GLY A 199 -5.11 0.43 17.05
C GLY A 199 -4.09 0.13 18.14
N ASP A 200 -4.57 -0.21 19.33
CA ASP A 200 -3.74 -0.57 20.50
C ASP A 200 -3.47 -2.08 20.62
N ALA A 201 -3.83 -2.87 19.61
CA ALA A 201 -3.71 -4.32 19.62
C ALA A 201 -2.77 -4.86 18.52
N LEU A 202 -2.27 -6.07 18.74
CA LEU A 202 -1.56 -6.88 17.76
C LEU A 202 -2.57 -7.81 17.06
N ALA A 203 -2.69 -7.69 15.74
CA ALA A 203 -3.39 -8.66 14.91
C ALA A 203 -2.42 -9.77 14.47
N VAL A 204 -2.86 -11.01 14.63
CA VAL A 204 -2.08 -12.22 14.30
C VAL A 204 -2.85 -13.04 13.28
N GLY A 205 -2.27 -13.20 12.08
CA GLY A 205 -2.86 -13.91 10.95
C GLY A 205 -2.05 -15.15 10.55
N GLY A 206 -2.72 -16.21 10.11
CA GLY A 206 -2.04 -17.40 9.63
C GLY A 206 -2.95 -18.60 9.29
N TRP A 207 -2.37 -19.79 9.46
CA TRP A 207 -2.95 -21.09 9.10
C TRP A 207 -3.56 -21.84 10.30
N PHE A 208 -3.64 -21.22 11.48
CA PHE A 208 -4.28 -21.83 12.66
C PHE A 208 -5.80 -21.91 12.49
N THR A 209 -6.42 -22.91 13.12
CA THR A 209 -7.88 -23.10 13.16
C THR A 209 -8.47 -22.85 14.55
N SER A 210 -7.63 -22.62 15.56
CA SER A 210 -8.05 -22.23 16.90
C SER A 210 -7.02 -21.32 17.57
N SER A 211 -7.50 -20.50 18.49
CA SER A 211 -6.69 -19.70 19.44
C SER A 211 -7.44 -19.56 20.75
N ASN A 212 -6.75 -19.21 21.84
CA ASN A 212 -7.36 -18.97 23.15
C ASN A 212 -8.33 -17.77 23.13
N GLY A 213 -8.15 -16.82 22.21
CA GLY A 213 -9.09 -15.72 21.97
C GLY A 213 -10.32 -16.09 21.14
N GLY A 214 -10.45 -17.35 20.70
CA GLY A 214 -11.56 -17.84 19.88
C GLY A 214 -11.44 -17.56 18.38
N GLY A 215 -10.31 -17.00 17.93
CA GLY A 215 -10.06 -16.65 16.53
C GLY A 215 -9.68 -17.83 15.67
N ILE A 216 -10.11 -17.80 14.40
CA ILE A 216 -9.78 -18.77 13.35
C ILE A 216 -9.13 -17.98 12.21
N ARG A 217 -7.92 -18.38 11.79
CA ARG A 217 -7.05 -17.67 10.82
C ARG A 217 -6.55 -16.30 11.26
N ILE A 218 -7.31 -15.59 12.08
CA ILE A 218 -6.94 -14.31 12.64
C ILE A 218 -7.40 -14.19 14.10
N THR A 219 -6.57 -13.57 14.94
CA THR A 219 -6.86 -13.29 16.35
C THR A 219 -6.16 -11.98 16.77
N SER A 220 -6.50 -11.44 17.93
CA SER A 220 -6.01 -10.14 18.41
C SER A 220 -5.51 -10.23 19.86
N TRP A 221 -4.45 -9.49 20.18
CA TRP A 221 -3.91 -9.35 21.54
C TRP A 221 -3.71 -7.89 21.92
N ASP A 222 -4.27 -7.46 23.05
CA ASP A 222 -4.17 -6.07 23.53
C ASP A 222 -2.99 -5.79 24.48
N GLY A 223 -2.11 -6.78 24.68
CA GLY A 223 -1.05 -6.75 25.69
C GLY A 223 -1.39 -7.53 26.96
N SER A 224 -2.66 -7.92 27.13
CA SER A 224 -3.13 -8.66 28.30
C SER A 224 -4.07 -9.82 27.96
N THR A 225 -4.95 -9.62 26.98
CA THR A 225 -6.08 -10.50 26.70
C THR A 225 -6.14 -10.82 25.21
N TRP A 226 -6.37 -12.09 24.91
CA TRP A 226 -6.65 -12.56 23.55
C TRP A 226 -8.13 -12.41 23.24
N SER A 227 -8.44 -11.91 22.05
CA SER A 227 -9.81 -11.75 21.53
C SER A 227 -9.86 -12.00 20.03
N ALA A 228 -11.05 -12.21 19.47
CA ALA A 228 -11.26 -12.44 18.04
C ALA A 228 -12.30 -11.48 17.45
N PRO A 229 -12.01 -10.16 17.40
CA PRO A 229 -12.98 -9.18 16.92
C PRO A 229 -13.31 -9.34 15.44
N PHE A 230 -12.41 -9.95 14.67
CA PHE A 230 -12.47 -10.05 13.20
C PHE A 230 -13.47 -11.11 12.69
N GLY A 231 -14.03 -11.96 13.54
CA GLY A 231 -14.82 -13.12 13.10
C GLY A 231 -14.00 -14.14 12.29
N PRO A 232 -14.63 -15.19 11.74
CA PRO A 232 -13.93 -16.22 10.99
C PRO A 232 -13.58 -15.77 9.56
N VAL A 233 -12.40 -16.18 9.10
CA VAL A 233 -11.99 -16.14 7.69
C VAL A 233 -11.88 -17.57 7.18
N ASN A 234 -12.41 -17.86 5.98
CA ASN A 234 -12.52 -19.25 5.48
C ASN A 234 -11.22 -19.80 4.88
N GLY A 235 -10.17 -19.00 4.80
CA GLY A 235 -8.87 -19.39 4.27
C GLY A 235 -7.72 -18.70 5.01
N PRO A 236 -6.48 -19.14 4.79
CA PRO A 236 -5.34 -18.63 5.54
C PRO A 236 -5.02 -17.19 5.18
N ILE A 237 -4.52 -16.46 6.18
CA ILE A 237 -4.00 -15.10 6.01
C ILE A 237 -2.50 -15.19 5.80
N TRP A 238 -2.03 -14.59 4.70
CA TRP A 238 -0.61 -14.47 4.36
C TRP A 238 -0.05 -13.08 4.64
N GLY A 239 -0.88 -12.03 4.59
CA GLY A 239 -0.45 -10.67 4.86
C GLY A 239 -1.46 -9.91 5.72
N LEU A 240 -0.93 -9.04 6.56
CA LEU A 240 -1.67 -8.05 7.34
C LEU A 240 -0.98 -6.71 7.19
N THR A 241 -1.74 -5.69 6.79
CA THR A 241 -1.17 -4.38 6.46
C THR A 241 -2.10 -3.29 6.95
N ARG A 242 -1.53 -2.26 7.58
CA ARG A 242 -2.29 -1.04 7.90
C ARG A 242 -2.48 -0.19 6.66
N TRP A 243 -3.69 0.30 6.49
CA TRP A 243 -4.04 1.21 5.40
C TRP A 243 -4.64 2.51 5.95
N PRO A 244 -3.97 3.67 5.78
CA PRO A 244 -4.38 4.93 6.38
C PRO A 244 -5.60 5.58 5.73
N LEU A 245 -6.80 5.04 6.01
CA LEU A 245 -8.09 5.53 5.51
C LEU A 245 -8.98 6.20 6.56
N GLY A 246 -8.51 6.27 7.80
CA GLY A 246 -9.33 6.76 8.90
C GLY A 246 -8.60 6.71 10.24
N SER A 247 -9.38 6.90 11.29
CA SER A 247 -8.93 6.70 12.67
C SER A 247 -9.91 5.74 13.36
N PRO A 248 -9.55 4.47 13.59
CA PRO A 248 -8.26 3.86 13.25
C PRO A 248 -8.05 3.69 11.73
N ASP A 249 -6.80 3.46 11.33
CA ASP A 249 -6.46 2.93 10.00
C ASP A 249 -7.24 1.64 9.76
N ALA A 250 -7.53 1.30 8.50
CA ALA A 250 -8.06 -0.02 8.20
C ALA A 250 -6.97 -1.10 8.34
N LEU A 251 -7.35 -2.30 8.77
CA LEU A 251 -6.49 -3.49 8.69
C LEU A 251 -6.84 -4.26 7.42
N VAL A 252 -5.92 -4.31 6.46
CA VAL A 252 -6.05 -5.11 5.25
C VAL A 252 -5.51 -6.50 5.53
N SER A 253 -6.28 -7.53 5.19
CA SER A 253 -5.83 -8.90 5.12
C SER A 253 -5.67 -9.34 3.66
N THR A 254 -4.61 -10.09 3.40
CA THR A 254 -4.37 -10.77 2.12
C THR A 254 -4.16 -12.25 2.36
N GLY A 255 -4.60 -13.08 1.42
CA GLY A 255 -4.38 -14.51 1.50
C GLY A 255 -5.09 -15.30 0.41
N PHE A 256 -5.43 -16.54 0.72
CA PHE A 256 -6.25 -17.40 -0.15
C PHE A 256 -7.55 -17.71 0.59
N PHE A 257 -8.49 -16.77 0.53
CA PHE A 257 -9.79 -16.86 1.17
C PHE A 257 -10.85 -16.25 0.26
N GLU A 258 -12.08 -16.72 0.40
CA GLU A 258 -13.21 -16.19 -0.36
C GLU A 258 -14.15 -15.39 0.55
N ILE A 259 -14.14 -15.67 1.85
CA ILE A 259 -15.08 -15.09 2.83
C ILE A 259 -14.33 -14.63 4.09
N SER A 260 -14.61 -13.39 4.52
CA SER A 260 -14.10 -12.78 5.76
C SER A 260 -15.24 -12.18 6.56
N GLY A 261 -15.48 -12.64 7.80
CA GLY A 261 -16.57 -12.14 8.64
C GLY A 261 -17.97 -12.30 8.01
N GLY A 262 -18.13 -13.24 7.06
CA GLY A 262 -19.37 -13.43 6.30
C GLY A 262 -19.47 -12.65 4.99
N ALA A 263 -18.53 -11.75 4.68
CA ALA A 263 -18.46 -11.03 3.42
C ALA A 263 -17.61 -11.77 2.38
N ALA A 264 -18.10 -11.85 1.13
CA ALA A 264 -17.29 -12.34 0.01
C ALA A 264 -16.21 -11.31 -0.35
N THR A 265 -14.94 -11.71 -0.31
CA THR A 265 -13.79 -10.79 -0.32
C THR A 265 -12.64 -11.19 -1.25
N ASN A 266 -12.63 -12.43 -1.78
CA ASN A 266 -11.70 -12.87 -2.84
C ASN A 266 -10.24 -12.46 -2.62
N SER A 267 -9.59 -13.07 -1.64
CA SER A 267 -8.17 -12.98 -1.30
C SER A 267 -7.70 -11.64 -0.74
N ILE A 268 -8.55 -10.61 -0.69
CA ILE A 268 -8.22 -9.33 -0.06
C ILE A 268 -9.43 -8.68 0.62
N ALA A 269 -9.31 -8.37 1.90
CA ALA A 269 -10.38 -7.74 2.67
C ALA A 269 -9.82 -6.62 3.54
N ALA A 270 -10.64 -5.62 3.85
CA ALA A 270 -10.26 -4.57 4.80
C ALA A 270 -11.23 -4.55 5.99
N TRP A 271 -10.68 -4.35 7.18
CA TRP A 271 -11.40 -4.26 8.44
C TRP A 271 -11.43 -2.80 8.89
N ASN A 272 -12.63 -2.28 9.18
CA ASN A 272 -12.85 -0.89 9.57
C ASN A 272 -12.99 -0.67 11.10
N GLY A 273 -12.89 -1.73 11.90
CA GLY A 273 -13.11 -1.69 13.34
C GLY A 273 -14.37 -2.41 13.82
N SER A 274 -15.34 -2.62 12.93
CA SER A 274 -16.55 -3.38 13.23
C SER A 274 -16.77 -4.54 12.26
N ASP A 275 -16.44 -4.35 10.99
CA ASP A 275 -16.80 -5.28 9.93
C ASP A 275 -15.67 -5.41 8.90
N TRP A 276 -15.57 -6.62 8.32
CA TRP A 276 -14.85 -6.82 7.08
C TRP A 276 -15.68 -6.31 5.92
N TYR A 277 -15.02 -5.61 5.01
CA TYR A 277 -15.60 -5.22 3.74
C TYR A 277 -14.64 -5.58 2.60
N PRO A 278 -15.18 -5.95 1.43
CA PRO A 278 -14.36 -6.26 0.26
C PRO A 278 -13.67 -5.00 -0.27
N VAL A 279 -12.47 -5.19 -0.80
CA VAL A 279 -11.76 -4.14 -1.55
C VAL A 279 -11.92 -4.46 -3.03
N GLY A 280 -12.92 -3.83 -3.67
CA GLY A 280 -13.34 -4.17 -5.03
C GLY A 280 -13.97 -5.57 -5.12
N GLY A 281 -13.90 -6.17 -6.31
CA GLY A 281 -14.14 -7.58 -6.59
C GLY A 281 -12.99 -8.53 -6.21
N GLY A 282 -11.84 -7.98 -5.82
CA GLY A 282 -10.70 -8.72 -5.27
C GLY A 282 -9.82 -9.40 -6.33
N MET A 283 -9.12 -10.46 -5.94
CA MET A 283 -8.11 -11.15 -6.77
C MET A 283 -8.61 -12.54 -7.19
N ASN A 284 -8.31 -12.97 -8.42
CA ASN A 284 -8.64 -14.32 -8.89
C ASN A 284 -7.69 -15.42 -8.38
N GLY A 285 -6.67 -15.04 -7.62
CA GLY A 285 -5.63 -15.91 -7.09
C GLY A 285 -5.21 -15.48 -5.69
N LEU A 286 -4.06 -15.97 -5.24
CA LEU A 286 -3.52 -15.66 -3.92
C LEU A 286 -2.97 -14.22 -3.90
N ALA A 287 -3.46 -13.39 -2.99
CA ALA A 287 -2.78 -12.16 -2.61
C ALA A 287 -1.80 -12.47 -1.47
N ASN A 288 -0.50 -12.40 -1.73
CA ASN A 288 0.53 -12.70 -0.72
C ASN A 288 0.69 -11.56 0.27
N CYS A 289 0.73 -10.34 -0.24
CA CYS A 289 1.05 -9.15 0.54
C CYS A 289 0.28 -7.94 0.03
N ALA A 290 0.24 -6.92 0.88
CA ALA A 290 -0.20 -5.58 0.51
C ALA A 290 0.77 -4.55 1.10
N ALA A 291 0.76 -3.36 0.52
CA ALA A 291 1.48 -2.21 1.07
C ALA A 291 0.67 -0.94 0.86
N SER A 292 0.83 0.03 1.75
CA SER A 292 0.39 1.38 1.46
C SER A 292 1.54 2.23 0.94
N HIS A 293 1.31 2.93 -0.16
CA HIS A 293 2.26 3.87 -0.74
C HIS A 293 1.49 5.14 -1.12
N PHE A 294 1.89 6.28 -0.55
CA PHE A 294 1.18 7.56 -0.63
C PHE A 294 -0.33 7.47 -0.32
N GLY A 295 -0.71 6.66 0.68
CA GLY A 295 -2.11 6.48 1.10
C GLY A 295 -2.95 5.56 0.20
N ARG A 296 -2.41 5.14 -0.95
CA ARG A 296 -3.03 4.09 -1.77
C ARG A 296 -2.68 2.71 -1.25
N LEU A 297 -3.53 1.74 -1.59
CA LEU A 297 -3.28 0.34 -1.35
C LEU A 297 -2.77 -0.31 -2.63
N PHE A 298 -1.71 -1.11 -2.47
CA PHE A 298 -1.20 -2.00 -3.50
C PHE A 298 -1.32 -3.43 -3.00
N ALA A 299 -1.65 -4.34 -3.90
CA ALA A 299 -1.69 -5.77 -3.65
C ALA A 299 -0.64 -6.47 -4.51
N GLY A 300 0.02 -7.46 -3.93
CA GLY A 300 1.03 -8.28 -4.59
C GLY A 300 0.78 -9.76 -4.31
N GLY A 301 0.88 -10.62 -5.32
CA GLY A 301 0.76 -12.05 -5.10
C GLY A 301 0.91 -12.91 -6.34
N SER A 302 0.17 -14.01 -6.35
CA SER A 302 0.08 -15.01 -7.40
C SER A 302 -1.34 -14.98 -7.99
N PHE A 303 -1.68 -13.89 -8.67
CA PHE A 303 -2.97 -13.66 -9.33
C PHE A 303 -2.75 -13.09 -10.72
N ASP A 304 -3.66 -13.39 -11.65
CA ASP A 304 -3.61 -12.86 -13.02
C ASP A 304 -4.53 -11.65 -13.18
N LEU A 305 -5.67 -11.67 -12.47
CA LEU A 305 -6.73 -10.70 -12.58
C LEU A 305 -7.04 -10.05 -11.22
N ALA A 306 -7.29 -8.75 -11.24
CA ALA A 306 -7.87 -7.98 -10.15
C ALA A 306 -9.14 -7.29 -10.68
N ASP A 307 -10.26 -7.40 -9.98
CA ASP A 307 -11.59 -6.97 -10.50
C ASP A 307 -11.96 -7.56 -11.86
N GLY A 308 -11.45 -8.76 -12.16
CA GLY A 308 -11.62 -9.42 -13.46
C GLY A 308 -10.83 -8.78 -14.60
N LEU A 309 -10.03 -7.75 -14.32
CA LEU A 309 -9.15 -7.08 -15.27
C LEU A 309 -7.70 -7.58 -15.12
N PRO A 310 -6.90 -7.61 -16.20
CA PRO A 310 -5.50 -8.01 -16.12
C PRO A 310 -4.67 -7.14 -15.16
N ALA A 311 -3.97 -7.79 -14.24
CA ALA A 311 -3.06 -7.13 -13.31
C ALA A 311 -1.71 -7.86 -13.11
N ALA A 312 -1.64 -9.15 -13.41
CA ALA A 312 -0.40 -9.95 -13.43
C ALA A 312 0.48 -9.74 -12.18
N GLY A 313 -0.04 -10.20 -11.04
CA GLY A 313 0.68 -10.31 -9.77
C GLY A 313 0.80 -9.03 -8.96
N VAL A 314 0.54 -7.85 -9.54
CA VAL A 314 0.63 -6.57 -8.84
C VAL A 314 -0.44 -5.58 -9.28
N ALA A 315 -1.20 -5.05 -8.32
CA ALA A 315 -2.34 -4.16 -8.58
C ALA A 315 -2.37 -2.95 -7.64
N LEU A 316 -2.85 -1.82 -8.14
CA LEU A 316 -3.12 -0.57 -7.42
C LEU A 316 -4.62 -0.40 -7.23
N TRP A 317 -5.05 -0.10 -6.01
CA TRP A 317 -6.42 0.31 -5.73
C TRP A 317 -6.63 1.79 -6.10
N THR A 318 -7.57 2.06 -7.00
CA THR A 318 -7.88 3.39 -7.53
C THR A 318 -9.09 4.06 -6.87
N GLY A 319 -9.54 3.57 -5.71
CA GLY A 319 -10.74 4.10 -5.05
C GLY A 319 -12.02 3.45 -5.57
N ASP A 320 -12.11 3.24 -6.88
CA ASP A 320 -13.30 2.69 -7.56
C ASP A 320 -13.06 1.27 -8.14
N GLY A 321 -11.80 0.81 -8.17
CA GLY A 321 -11.44 -0.52 -8.66
C GLY A 321 -9.93 -0.80 -8.58
N TRP A 322 -9.54 -2.02 -8.95
CA TRP A 322 -8.14 -2.40 -9.10
C TRP A 322 -7.63 -2.16 -10.52
N GLU A 323 -6.43 -1.59 -10.63
CA GLU A 323 -5.70 -1.45 -11.89
C GLU A 323 -4.34 -2.16 -11.81
N GLY A 324 -3.98 -2.88 -12.88
CA GLY A 324 -2.65 -3.48 -13.01
C GLY A 324 -1.55 -2.43 -13.18
N LEU A 325 -0.36 -2.70 -12.66
CA LEU A 325 0.80 -1.80 -12.86
C LEU A 325 1.50 -2.13 -14.18
N GLY A 326 1.15 -1.41 -15.25
CA GLY A 326 1.69 -1.67 -16.59
C GLY A 326 1.28 -3.07 -17.07
N THR A 327 2.24 -3.88 -17.53
CA THR A 327 2.00 -5.29 -17.88
C THR A 327 2.13 -6.25 -16.69
N GLY A 328 2.40 -5.75 -15.49
CA GLY A 328 2.62 -6.54 -14.27
C GLY A 328 3.99 -7.24 -14.24
N ILE A 329 4.05 -8.40 -13.59
CA ILE A 329 5.25 -9.24 -13.43
C ILE A 329 5.03 -10.65 -13.99
N ASP A 330 6.10 -11.39 -14.28
CA ASP A 330 6.06 -12.76 -14.83
C ASP A 330 6.08 -13.89 -13.77
N GLY A 331 5.88 -13.55 -12.50
CA GLY A 331 6.08 -14.46 -11.38
C GLY A 331 5.20 -14.18 -10.17
N HIS A 332 5.76 -14.28 -8.97
CA HIS A 332 5.03 -14.05 -7.72
C HIS A 332 5.60 -12.88 -6.94
N VAL A 333 4.75 -11.94 -6.51
CA VAL A 333 5.17 -10.93 -5.54
C VAL A 333 5.13 -11.55 -4.13
N ARG A 334 6.23 -11.40 -3.40
CA ARG A 334 6.39 -11.86 -2.01
C ARG A 334 6.41 -10.70 -1.02
N ALA A 335 6.98 -9.57 -1.43
CA ALA A 335 7.09 -8.38 -0.61
C ALA A 335 6.78 -7.12 -1.41
N LEU A 336 6.09 -6.19 -0.77
CA LEU A 336 5.87 -4.83 -1.26
C LEU A 336 6.32 -3.87 -0.16
N THR A 337 7.06 -2.83 -0.51
CA THR A 337 7.35 -1.74 0.43
C THR A 337 7.39 -0.39 -0.26
N SER A 338 6.93 0.63 0.44
CA SER A 338 7.12 2.02 0.04
C SER A 338 8.50 2.46 0.50
N HIS A 339 9.31 3.00 -0.40
CA HIS A 339 10.60 3.58 -0.07
C HIS A 339 10.79 4.88 -0.84
N GLN A 340 10.98 5.98 -0.12
CA GLN A 340 11.05 7.33 -0.69
C GLN A 340 9.82 7.63 -1.56
N SER A 341 10.03 7.88 -2.86
CA SER A 341 8.97 8.23 -3.81
C SER A 341 8.48 7.05 -4.65
N SER A 342 8.86 5.82 -4.29
CA SER A 342 8.68 4.66 -5.16
C SER A 342 8.13 3.47 -4.40
N LEU A 343 7.45 2.59 -5.13
CA LEU A 343 7.07 1.28 -4.64
C LEU A 343 8.12 0.27 -5.07
N TYR A 344 8.59 -0.54 -4.13
CA TYR A 344 9.51 -1.64 -4.39
C TYR A 344 8.77 -2.96 -4.26
N VAL A 345 9.05 -3.83 -5.23
CA VAL A 345 8.41 -5.13 -5.39
C VAL A 345 9.50 -6.19 -5.35
N GLY A 346 9.39 -7.13 -4.43
CA GLY A 346 10.31 -8.26 -4.30
C GLY A 346 9.56 -9.58 -4.48
N GLY A 347 10.18 -10.56 -5.14
CA GLY A 347 9.54 -11.85 -5.31
C GLY A 347 10.26 -12.83 -6.23
N ASP A 348 9.48 -13.78 -6.75
CA ASP A 348 9.91 -14.88 -7.61
C ASP A 348 9.65 -14.52 -9.09
N PHE A 349 10.21 -13.42 -9.59
CA PHE A 349 9.97 -12.94 -10.96
C PHE A 349 11.29 -12.56 -11.65
N THR A 350 11.28 -12.60 -12.98
CA THR A 350 12.41 -12.23 -13.84
C THR A 350 12.08 -11.11 -14.82
N GLU A 351 10.83 -10.65 -14.85
CA GLU A 351 10.35 -9.53 -15.64
C GLU A 351 9.36 -8.68 -14.83
N ALA A 352 9.44 -7.36 -15.02
CA ALA A 352 8.49 -6.39 -14.50
C ALA A 352 8.21 -5.32 -15.56
N GLY A 353 6.95 -5.08 -15.87
CA GLY A 353 6.53 -4.07 -16.85
C GLY A 353 7.03 -4.33 -18.27
N GLY A 354 7.25 -5.60 -18.66
CA GLY A 354 7.79 -5.96 -19.98
C GLY A 354 9.32 -5.85 -20.07
N MET A 355 9.97 -5.46 -18.97
CA MET A 355 11.40 -5.27 -18.88
C MET A 355 12.01 -6.33 -17.96
N PRO A 356 13.16 -6.91 -18.31
CA PRO A 356 13.74 -7.92 -17.46
C PRO A 356 14.17 -7.31 -16.11
N SER A 357 13.83 -8.00 -15.03
CA SER A 357 13.87 -7.53 -13.65
C SER A 357 14.15 -8.72 -12.73
N SER A 358 15.39 -8.90 -12.29
CA SER A 358 15.77 -10.10 -11.51
C SER A 358 15.36 -9.98 -10.03
N TYR A 359 14.21 -10.57 -9.69
CA TYR A 359 13.64 -10.80 -8.34
C TYR A 359 13.28 -9.55 -7.52
N ILE A 360 13.65 -8.37 -8.01
CA ILE A 360 13.24 -7.09 -7.45
C ILE A 360 12.92 -6.11 -8.56
N ALA A 361 11.99 -5.20 -8.32
CA ALA A 361 11.60 -4.14 -9.23
C ALA A 361 11.27 -2.87 -8.44
N ARG A 362 11.47 -1.73 -9.09
CA ARG A 362 11.07 -0.41 -8.60
C ARG A 362 10.03 0.17 -9.56
N TRP A 363 8.90 0.56 -9.01
CA TRP A 363 7.85 1.26 -9.72
C TRP A 363 7.87 2.74 -9.31
N ASP A 364 8.06 3.61 -10.30
CA ASP A 364 8.14 5.07 -10.19
C ASP A 364 6.90 5.77 -10.74
N GLY A 365 5.86 4.98 -11.07
CA GLY A 365 4.66 5.51 -11.70
C GLY A 365 3.99 6.57 -10.87
N GLN A 366 3.29 7.46 -11.58
CA GLN A 366 2.48 8.45 -10.93
C GLN A 366 1.31 7.74 -10.25
N VAL A 367 1.29 7.77 -8.93
CA VAL A 367 0.04 7.54 -8.20
C VAL A 367 -0.90 8.68 -8.58
N PRO A 368 -2.05 8.42 -9.22
CA PRO A 368 -2.94 9.52 -9.61
C PRO A 368 -3.29 10.36 -8.38
N SER A 369 -2.98 11.65 -8.44
CA SER A 369 -3.38 12.63 -7.41
C SER A 369 -4.90 12.66 -7.23
N ASP A 370 -5.62 12.21 -8.25
CA ASP A 370 -7.06 12.35 -8.41
C ASP A 370 -7.84 11.08 -8.05
N VAL A 371 -7.22 10.11 -7.41
CA VAL A 371 -7.89 8.89 -6.91
C VAL A 371 -8.37 9.11 -5.46
N PRO A 372 -9.57 8.62 -5.06
CA PRO A 372 -9.96 8.57 -3.65
C PRO A 372 -8.97 7.74 -2.82
N ASP A 373 -8.53 8.25 -1.67
CA ASP A 373 -7.77 7.46 -0.69
C ASP A 373 -8.71 6.41 -0.12
N GLY A 374 -8.61 5.20 -0.69
CA GLY A 374 -9.30 4.00 -0.27
C GLY A 374 -10.72 3.83 -0.73
N PRO A 375 -11.29 2.61 -0.54
CA PRO A 375 -12.71 2.42 -0.52
C PRO A 375 -13.20 3.47 0.46
N ASP A 376 -14.11 4.29 -0.06
CA ASP A 376 -15.14 4.87 0.75
C ASP A 376 -15.42 3.94 1.92
N ARG A 377 -15.38 4.48 3.14
CA ARG A 377 -15.96 3.79 4.30
C ARG A 377 -17.22 3.10 3.79
N GLY A 378 -17.18 1.77 3.64
CA GLY A 378 -18.30 1.06 3.05
C GLY A 378 -19.54 1.50 3.83
N PRO A 379 -20.56 2.06 3.15
CA PRO A 379 -21.07 1.46 1.93
C PRO A 379 -21.26 2.45 0.76
N ASP A 380 -20.96 1.98 -0.45
CA ASP A 380 -21.79 2.20 -1.64
C ASP A 380 -23.14 1.46 -1.50
N ARG A 381 -23.80 1.77 -0.39
CA ARG A 381 -25.24 1.86 -0.35
C ARG A 381 -25.47 3.33 -0.19
N TRP A 382 -26.48 3.85 -0.89
CA TRP A 382 -27.18 5.05 -0.49
C TRP A 382 -27.10 5.16 1.03
N ALA A 383 -26.66 6.29 1.59
CA ALA A 383 -27.01 6.55 2.98
C ALA A 383 -28.51 6.23 3.05
N GLU A 384 -28.93 5.27 3.89
CA GLU A 384 -30.32 4.80 3.84
C GLU A 384 -31.31 5.96 4.05
N ASP A 385 -30.80 7.11 4.53
CA ASP A 385 -31.48 8.39 4.75
C ASP A 385 -31.34 9.45 3.63
N GLY A 386 -30.53 9.23 2.58
CA GLY A 386 -30.30 10.18 1.49
C GLY A 386 -29.55 11.47 1.87
N SER A 387 -28.67 11.45 2.87
CA SER A 387 -27.91 12.62 3.34
C SER A 387 -26.61 12.94 2.54
N PRO A 388 -26.19 14.23 2.44
CA PRO A 388 -24.95 14.64 1.79
C PRO A 388 -23.72 14.37 2.66
N ARG A 389 -22.57 14.09 2.03
CA ARG A 389 -21.28 13.87 2.74
C ARG A 389 -20.26 14.98 2.46
N LEU A 390 -19.43 15.27 3.46
CA LEU A 390 -18.35 16.24 3.41
C LEU A 390 -17.10 15.69 4.11
N LEU A 391 -15.98 15.63 3.39
CA LEU A 391 -14.64 15.30 3.90
C LEU A 391 -13.67 16.43 3.59
N ALA A 392 -12.60 16.55 4.39
CA ALA A 392 -11.53 17.54 4.21
C ALA A 392 -10.19 16.80 4.19
N VAL A 393 -9.38 16.98 3.13
CA VAL A 393 -8.11 16.25 2.92
C VAL A 393 -7.05 17.20 2.32
N PRO A 394 -5.80 17.22 2.81
CA PRO A 394 -5.33 16.52 4.01
C PRO A 394 -5.92 17.16 5.27
N ASN A 395 -6.08 16.35 6.31
CA ASN A 395 -6.52 16.84 7.61
C ASN A 395 -5.88 15.97 8.71
N PRO A 396 -4.92 16.51 9.49
CA PRO A 396 -4.49 17.91 9.55
C PRO A 396 -3.78 18.43 8.28
N VAL A 397 -3.90 19.73 8.00
CA VAL A 397 -3.22 20.43 6.89
C VAL A 397 -2.07 21.30 7.40
N ARG A 398 -0.92 21.30 6.72
CA ARG A 398 0.22 22.15 7.08
C ARG A 398 -0.01 23.61 6.69
N GLY A 399 0.61 24.54 7.42
CA GLY A 399 0.52 25.97 7.12
C GLY A 399 1.08 26.29 5.73
N GLY A 400 0.24 26.86 4.84
CA GLY A 400 0.58 27.16 3.45
C GLY A 400 0.08 26.14 2.43
N GLU A 401 -0.47 25.00 2.88
CA GLU A 401 -1.13 24.01 2.02
C GLU A 401 -2.65 24.25 1.96
N SER A 402 -3.25 23.77 0.87
CA SER A 402 -4.69 23.83 0.65
C SER A 402 -5.40 22.57 1.12
N VAL A 403 -6.61 22.72 1.61
CA VAL A 403 -7.55 21.62 1.90
C VAL A 403 -8.42 21.38 0.67
N GLU A 404 -8.56 20.14 0.27
CA GLU A 404 -9.59 19.68 -0.66
C GLU A 404 -10.81 19.19 0.12
N PHE A 405 -11.96 19.81 -0.14
CA PHE A 405 -13.25 19.33 0.31
C PHE A 405 -13.82 18.34 -0.70
N ARG A 406 -14.05 17.10 -0.26
CA ARG A 406 -14.73 16.08 -1.06
C ARG A 406 -16.20 16.06 -0.66
N LEU A 407 -17.09 16.26 -1.63
CA LEU A 407 -18.54 16.34 -1.45
C LEU A 407 -19.21 15.13 -2.11
N GLN A 408 -20.17 14.50 -1.41
CA GLN A 408 -21.12 13.57 -2.04
C GLN A 408 -22.51 14.18 -2.00
N LEU A 409 -23.09 14.40 -3.19
CA LEU A 409 -24.42 14.97 -3.34
C LEU A 409 -25.43 13.86 -3.68
N PRO A 410 -26.44 13.61 -2.84
CA PRO A 410 -27.36 12.47 -3.00
C PRO A 410 -28.48 12.73 -4.04
N GLY A 411 -28.98 11.65 -4.65
CA GLY A 411 -30.16 11.64 -5.52
C GLY A 411 -29.98 10.89 -6.85
N ASP A 412 -31.02 10.93 -7.69
CA ASP A 412 -31.00 10.39 -9.05
C ASP A 412 -31.00 11.55 -10.06
N GLY A 413 -29.80 11.95 -10.49
CA GLY A 413 -29.61 12.99 -11.51
C GLY A 413 -30.09 14.41 -11.15
N GLY A 414 -29.87 15.33 -12.08
CA GLY A 414 -30.17 16.76 -11.93
C GLY A 414 -29.16 17.52 -11.06
N GLU A 415 -29.46 18.79 -10.79
CA GLU A 415 -28.64 19.67 -9.96
C GLU A 415 -29.25 19.88 -8.57
N ARG A 416 -28.40 20.19 -7.59
CA ARG A 416 -28.75 20.65 -6.25
C ARG A 416 -28.01 21.94 -5.96
N HIS A 417 -28.65 22.87 -5.28
CA HIS A 417 -27.96 24.05 -4.79
C HIS A 417 -27.10 23.65 -3.59
N VAL A 418 -25.81 23.95 -3.67
CA VAL A 418 -24.79 23.52 -2.70
C VAL A 418 -24.10 24.74 -2.13
N ARG A 419 -24.12 24.84 -0.80
CA ARG A 419 -23.35 25.83 -0.06
C ARG A 419 -22.30 25.13 0.80
N LEU A 420 -21.05 25.54 0.64
CA LEU A 420 -19.92 25.08 1.45
C LEU A 420 -19.23 26.28 2.07
N ALA A 421 -19.12 26.30 3.38
CA ALA A 421 -18.49 27.38 4.12
C ALA A 421 -17.67 26.86 5.31
N VAL A 422 -16.62 27.60 5.68
CA VAL A 422 -15.76 27.30 6.82
C VAL A 422 -16.08 28.26 7.97
N PHE A 423 -16.09 27.72 9.18
CA PHE A 423 -16.43 28.40 10.43
C PHE A 423 -15.29 28.27 11.43
N ASP A 424 -15.09 29.30 12.25
CA ASP A 424 -14.23 29.22 13.43
C ASP A 424 -14.91 28.42 14.57
N VAL A 425 -14.18 28.14 15.64
CA VAL A 425 -14.69 27.41 16.83
C VAL A 425 -15.82 28.15 17.57
N HIS A 426 -16.04 29.44 17.29
CA HIS A 426 -17.14 30.23 17.84
C HIS A 426 -18.37 30.22 16.91
N GLY A 427 -18.34 29.47 15.80
CA GLY A 427 -19.42 29.36 14.84
C GLY A 427 -19.56 30.56 13.91
N ARG A 428 -18.55 31.44 13.82
CA ARG A 428 -18.55 32.54 12.84
C ARG A 428 -18.04 32.03 11.50
N GLN A 429 -18.76 32.35 10.42
CA GLN A 429 -18.28 32.04 9.06
C GLN A 429 -17.00 32.85 8.80
N VAL A 430 -15.93 32.16 8.41
CA VAL A 430 -14.64 32.77 8.06
C VAL A 430 -14.35 32.67 6.56
N ALA A 431 -14.95 31.72 5.85
CA ALA A 431 -14.84 31.61 4.40
C ALA A 431 -16.11 31.01 3.77
N ALA A 432 -16.59 31.58 2.68
CA ALA A 432 -17.58 31.06 1.75
C ALA A 432 -16.83 30.38 0.59
N VAL A 433 -16.68 29.06 0.70
CA VAL A 433 -15.88 28.28 -0.26
C VAL A 433 -16.65 28.06 -1.56
N LEU A 434 -17.96 27.82 -1.46
CA LEU A 434 -18.83 27.59 -2.61
C LEU A 434 -20.28 27.94 -2.31
N ASP A 435 -20.97 28.53 -3.28
CA ASP A 435 -22.43 28.72 -3.25
C ASP A 435 -23.00 28.69 -4.69
N ARG A 436 -23.37 27.50 -5.19
CA ARG A 436 -23.88 27.32 -6.57
C ARG A 436 -24.64 26.01 -6.78
N PRO A 437 -25.41 25.88 -7.88
CA PRO A 437 -25.90 24.59 -8.35
C PRO A 437 -24.75 23.63 -8.74
N MET A 438 -24.87 22.37 -8.37
CA MET A 438 -23.96 21.28 -8.71
C MET A 438 -24.76 20.03 -9.06
N SER A 439 -24.27 19.26 -10.04
CA SER A 439 -24.89 17.97 -10.38
C SER A 439 -24.81 17.00 -9.20
N VAL A 440 -25.80 16.12 -9.06
CA VAL A 440 -25.71 14.97 -8.15
C VAL A 440 -24.44 14.15 -8.44
N GLY A 441 -23.81 13.58 -7.40
CA GLY A 441 -22.55 12.82 -7.51
C GLY A 441 -21.42 13.37 -6.66
N THR A 442 -20.20 12.93 -6.96
CA THR A 442 -18.97 13.25 -6.21
C THR A 442 -18.30 14.51 -6.76
N HIS A 443 -17.85 15.41 -5.88
CA HIS A 443 -17.16 16.65 -6.28
C HIS A 443 -15.98 16.97 -5.38
N ARG A 444 -15.02 17.72 -5.92
CA ARG A 444 -13.83 18.19 -5.20
C ARG A 444 -13.72 19.70 -5.28
N ILE A 445 -13.61 20.35 -4.13
CA ILE A 445 -13.53 21.79 -4.00
C ILE A 445 -12.28 22.17 -3.20
N ARG A 446 -11.37 22.91 -3.82
CA ARG A 446 -10.12 23.34 -3.18
C ARG A 446 -10.33 24.62 -2.38
N TRP A 447 -9.77 24.66 -1.19
CA TRP A 447 -9.69 25.83 -0.32
C TRP A 447 -8.26 26.02 0.18
N ASP A 448 -7.67 27.17 -0.10
CA ASP A 448 -6.28 27.51 0.25
C ASP A 448 -6.09 27.91 1.72
N GLY A 449 -7.17 27.94 2.50
CA GLY A 449 -7.13 28.39 3.88
C GLY A 449 -7.24 29.91 4.05
N SER A 450 -7.65 30.63 3.01
CA SER A 450 -7.96 32.05 3.09
C SER A 450 -9.40 32.30 3.57
N SER A 451 -9.59 33.45 4.19
CA SER A 451 -10.89 34.02 4.54
C SER A 451 -11.54 34.71 3.33
N ASP A 452 -12.80 35.12 3.47
CA ASP A 452 -13.55 35.85 2.41
C ASP A 452 -12.86 37.14 1.94
N ASP A 453 -12.08 37.77 2.82
CA ASP A 453 -11.26 38.97 2.57
C ASP A 453 -9.83 38.65 2.07
N GLY A 454 -9.54 37.38 1.79
CA GLY A 454 -8.27 36.92 1.23
C GLY A 454 -7.13 36.80 2.25
N ALA A 455 -7.39 37.01 3.54
CA ALA A 455 -6.39 36.84 4.59
C ALA A 455 -6.20 35.35 4.92
N VAL A 456 -4.95 34.91 5.05
CA VAL A 456 -4.62 33.54 5.45
C VAL A 456 -5.07 33.29 6.89
N LEU A 457 -5.88 32.26 7.10
CA LEU A 457 -6.36 31.91 8.43
C LEU A 457 -5.25 31.32 9.30
N PRO A 458 -5.18 31.69 10.60
CA PRO A 458 -4.17 31.19 11.52
C PRO A 458 -4.31 29.68 11.78
N SER A 459 -3.25 29.07 12.33
CA SER A 459 -3.30 27.69 12.80
C SER A 459 -4.37 27.54 13.88
N GLY A 460 -5.12 26.44 13.83
CA GLY A 460 -6.23 26.17 14.74
C GLY A 460 -7.24 25.20 14.17
N SER A 461 -8.28 24.92 14.96
CA SER A 461 -9.42 24.12 14.54
C SER A 461 -10.48 25.00 13.86
N TYR A 462 -11.02 24.51 12.75
CA TYR A 462 -12.12 25.09 12.00
C TYR A 462 -13.16 24.00 11.69
N PHE A 463 -14.34 24.41 11.25
CA PHE A 463 -15.40 23.49 10.85
C PHE A 463 -15.88 23.85 9.44
N ALA A 464 -15.76 22.93 8.50
CA ALA A 464 -16.36 23.08 7.19
C ALA A 464 -17.79 22.52 7.23
N ARG A 465 -18.75 23.27 6.71
CA ARG A 465 -20.17 22.96 6.71
C ARG A 465 -20.71 22.96 5.28
N LEU A 466 -21.31 21.84 4.91
CA LEU A 466 -21.98 21.61 3.63
C LEU A 466 -23.48 21.66 3.86
N GLU A 467 -24.19 22.48 3.09
CA GLU A 467 -25.64 22.60 3.09
C GLU A 467 -26.18 22.24 1.70
N VAL A 468 -27.06 21.24 1.64
CA VAL A 468 -27.66 20.75 0.39
C VAL A 468 -29.10 20.34 0.68
N ALA A 469 -30.06 20.89 -0.07
CA ALA A 469 -31.49 20.55 0.05
C ALA A 469 -32.05 20.60 1.49
N GLY A 470 -31.53 21.50 2.34
CA GLY A 470 -31.95 21.65 3.74
C GLY A 470 -31.26 20.70 4.74
N GLN A 471 -30.41 19.79 4.27
CA GLN A 471 -29.54 18.96 5.11
C GLN A 471 -28.19 19.63 5.32
N VAL A 472 -27.59 19.40 6.50
CA VAL A 472 -26.34 20.02 6.91
C VAL A 472 -25.36 18.95 7.39
N THR A 473 -24.18 18.91 6.78
CA THR A 473 -23.08 18.02 7.17
C THR A 473 -21.86 18.83 7.51
N THR A 474 -21.17 18.50 8.61
CA THR A 474 -20.01 19.25 9.10
C THR A 474 -18.81 18.32 9.27
N THR A 475 -17.61 18.80 8.91
CA THR A 475 -16.35 18.12 9.22
C THR A 475 -15.37 19.09 9.87
N LYS A 476 -14.51 18.58 10.76
CA LYS A 476 -13.45 19.37 11.41
C LYS A 476 -12.30 19.56 10.42
N VAL A 477 -11.67 20.73 10.42
CA VAL A 477 -10.45 21.04 9.68
C VAL A 477 -9.39 21.54 10.65
N GLU A 478 -8.25 20.86 10.72
CA GLU A 478 -7.14 21.17 11.62
C GLU A 478 -5.99 21.81 10.82
N ARG A 479 -5.75 23.12 11.03
CA ARG A 479 -4.62 23.84 10.40
C ARG A 479 -3.43 23.92 11.35
N LEU A 480 -2.28 23.39 10.93
CA LEU A 480 -1.03 23.46 11.67
C LEU A 480 -0.25 24.73 11.30
N GLY A 481 0.60 25.21 12.22
CA GLY A 481 1.51 26.32 11.95
C GLY A 481 2.54 25.97 10.86
N ALA A 482 3.02 26.98 10.13
CA ALA A 482 4.15 26.79 9.21
C ALA A 482 5.41 26.38 10.02
N PRO A 483 6.25 25.48 9.50
CA PRO A 483 7.48 25.10 10.18
C PRO A 483 8.36 26.33 10.42
N VAL A 484 8.76 26.54 11.67
CA VAL A 484 9.74 27.57 12.03
C VAL A 484 11.06 27.21 11.35
N GLN A 485 11.47 27.97 10.34
CA GLN A 485 12.84 27.85 9.84
C GLN A 485 13.79 28.27 10.97
N LYS A 486 14.45 27.29 11.59
CA LYS A 486 15.60 27.55 12.44
C LYS A 486 16.68 28.19 11.55
N ARG A 487 16.98 29.45 11.81
CA ARG A 487 18.14 30.15 11.23
C ARG A 487 19.43 29.60 11.80
#